data_AF-A0A357KVB3-F1
#
_entry.id   AF-A0A357KVB3-F1
#
_cell.length_a   1.000
_cell.length_b   1.000
_cell.length_c   1.000
_cell.angle_alpha   90.00
_cell.angle_beta   90.00
_cell.angle_gamma   90.00
#
_symmetry.space_group_name_H-M   'P 1'
#
loop_
_entity.id
_entity.type
_entity.pdbx_description
1 polymer ?
#
loop_
_entity_poly.entity_id
_entity_poly.type
_entity_poly.pdbx_seq_one_letter_code
_entity_poly.pdbx_strand_id
1 'polypeptide(L)'
;MQRVVPAAVTMIAYALTLLAIGTITYLVALPGSGALTALLIPALGGAAMTVCAVLALRIGSNRTLGMVGIHAGLALPLVLALGSGLRLRASMEKAQVFNDQVRSAPVAVSAVTRDTRDEPRPLGYQAVGIGAIASVSVFAFIALVCLRPRPGPKATEPDASGPAPEENNEGRRPSDAGPDELSV
;
A
#
# COMPACT_ATOMS: atom_id res chain seq x y z
N MET A 1 -6.50 13.10 14.94
CA MET A 1 -5.30 13.43 14.12
C MET A 1 -4.03 12.70 14.54
N GLN A 2 -3.79 12.44 15.84
CA GLN A 2 -2.51 11.90 16.35
C GLN A 2 -2.02 10.57 15.72
N ARG A 3 -2.88 9.73 15.13
CA ARG A 3 -2.48 8.45 14.50
C ARG A 3 -2.25 8.50 12.99
N VAL A 4 -2.57 9.59 12.31
CA VAL A 4 -2.35 9.72 10.85
C VAL A 4 -0.91 10.14 10.56
N VAL A 5 -0.34 10.96 11.45
CA VAL A 5 1.06 11.38 11.41
C VAL A 5 2.04 10.20 11.37
N PRO A 6 1.98 9.20 12.27
CA PRO A 6 2.90 8.07 12.22
C PRO A 6 2.79 7.27 10.92
N ALA A 7 1.59 7.07 10.38
CA ALA A 7 1.42 6.37 9.10
C ALA A 7 2.08 7.12 7.94
N ALA A 8 1.88 8.44 7.85
CA ALA A 8 2.53 9.27 6.83
C ALA A 8 4.06 9.28 6.98
N VAL A 9 4.56 9.34 8.22
CA VAL A 9 6.01 9.25 8.51
C VAL A 9 6.57 7.91 8.07
N THR A 10 5.89 6.79 8.34
CA THR A 10 6.31 5.46 7.87
C THR A 10 6.34 5.38 6.34
N MET A 11 5.36 5.96 5.64
CA MET A 11 5.35 6.02 4.18
C MET A 11 6.54 6.79 3.61
N ILE A 12 6.87 7.96 4.19
CA ILE A 12 8.03 8.75 3.78
C ILE A 12 9.34 8.02 4.08
N ALA A 13 9.48 7.44 5.28
CA ALA A 13 10.66 6.65 5.64
C ALA A 13 10.87 5.46 4.70
N TYR A 14 9.80 4.79 4.30
CA TYR A 14 9.84 3.71 3.32
C TYR A 14 10.24 4.22 1.93
N ALA A 15 9.69 5.35 1.47
CA ALA A 15 10.07 5.97 0.19
C ALA A 15 11.57 6.31 0.14
N LEU A 16 12.12 6.88 1.21
CA LEU A 16 13.54 7.18 1.33
C LEU A 16 14.40 5.91 1.35
N THR A 17 13.95 4.88 2.07
CA THR A 17 14.62 3.57 2.09
C THR A 17 14.66 2.94 0.69
N LEU A 18 13.56 3.00 -0.06
CA LEU A 18 13.52 2.52 -1.45
C LEU A 18 14.52 3.26 -2.34
N LEU A 19 14.56 4.59 -2.25
CA LEU A 19 15.53 5.40 -3.00
C LEU A 19 16.98 5.06 -2.62
N ALA A 20 17.27 4.88 -1.32
CA ALA A 20 18.59 4.51 -0.85
C ALA A 20 19.00 3.13 -1.40
N ILE A 21 18.13 2.12 -1.29
CA ILE A 21 18.41 0.78 -1.83
C ILE A 21 18.58 0.85 -3.34
N GLY A 22 17.70 1.53 -4.08
CA GLY A 22 17.80 1.68 -5.53
C GLY A 22 19.09 2.37 -5.97
N THR A 23 19.53 3.38 -5.22
CA THR A 23 20.78 4.11 -5.48
C THR A 23 22.00 3.24 -5.19
N ILE A 24 22.06 2.59 -4.03
CA ILE A 24 23.16 1.66 -3.67
C ILE A 24 23.25 0.55 -4.71
N THR A 25 22.10 0.00 -5.10
CA THR A 25 22.00 -1.01 -6.15
C THR A 25 22.62 -0.41 -7.41
N TYR A 26 22.06 0.66 -7.97
CA TYR A 26 22.60 1.33 -9.17
C TYR A 26 24.13 1.56 -9.17
N LEU A 27 24.71 1.99 -8.04
CA LEU A 27 26.15 2.25 -7.91
C LEU A 27 27.02 0.97 -7.95
N VAL A 28 26.49 -0.17 -7.50
CA VAL A 28 27.19 -1.46 -7.50
C VAL A 28 26.91 -2.25 -8.80
N ALA A 29 26.00 -1.77 -9.64
CA ALA A 29 25.67 -2.39 -10.92
C ALA A 29 26.86 -2.31 -11.90
N LEU A 30 27.19 -3.43 -12.56
CA LEU A 30 28.08 -3.39 -13.71
C LEU A 30 27.43 -2.64 -14.89
N PRO A 31 28.20 -1.87 -15.68
CA PRO A 31 27.71 -1.20 -16.88
C PRO A 31 27.08 -2.22 -17.84
N GLY A 32 25.93 -1.90 -18.44
CA GLY A 32 25.19 -2.79 -19.35
C GLY A 32 24.17 -3.73 -18.69
N SER A 33 24.22 -3.96 -17.37
CA SER A 33 23.37 -4.95 -16.67
C SER A 33 21.90 -4.55 -16.42
N GLY A 34 21.43 -3.47 -17.06
CA GLY A 34 20.13 -2.86 -16.77
C GLY A 34 20.13 -2.03 -15.48
N ALA A 35 21.28 -1.46 -15.08
CA ALA A 35 21.45 -0.61 -13.90
C ALA A 35 20.34 0.44 -13.74
N LEU A 36 19.96 1.09 -14.85
CA LEU A 36 18.92 2.13 -14.86
C LEU A 36 17.57 1.59 -14.34
N THR A 37 17.18 0.37 -14.72
CA THR A 37 15.92 -0.23 -14.23
C THR A 37 15.94 -0.49 -12.71
N ALA A 38 17.11 -0.75 -12.14
CA ALA A 38 17.26 -0.98 -10.71
C ALA A 38 17.10 0.32 -9.90
N LEU A 39 17.35 1.48 -10.50
CA LEU A 39 17.07 2.79 -9.92
C LEU A 39 15.63 3.24 -10.19
N LEU A 40 15.14 3.02 -11.42
CA LEU A 40 13.86 3.52 -11.88
C LEU A 40 12.69 2.92 -11.08
N ILE A 41 12.70 1.60 -10.83
CA ILE A 41 11.61 0.93 -10.12
C ILE A 41 11.47 1.44 -8.68
N PRO A 42 12.53 1.49 -7.85
CA PRO A 42 12.45 2.08 -6.52
C PRO A 42 12.14 3.57 -6.53
N ALA A 43 12.62 4.33 -7.51
CA ALA A 43 12.31 5.75 -7.63
C ALA A 43 10.82 6.00 -7.90
N LEU A 44 10.22 5.25 -8.83
CA LEU A 44 8.78 5.31 -9.09
C LEU A 44 7.95 4.86 -7.88
N GLY A 45 8.37 3.78 -7.22
CA GLY A 45 7.74 3.31 -5.98
C GLY A 45 7.82 4.34 -4.86
N GLY A 46 8.98 4.96 -4.67
CA GLY A 46 9.20 6.03 -3.71
C GLY A 46 8.33 7.26 -4.00
N ALA A 47 8.31 7.73 -5.24
CA ALA A 47 7.48 8.86 -5.66
C ALA A 47 5.98 8.60 -5.44
N ALA A 48 5.49 7.42 -5.86
CA ALA A 48 4.10 7.03 -5.63
C ALA A 48 3.77 6.96 -4.13
N MET A 49 4.69 6.46 -3.30
CA MET A 49 4.51 6.42 -1.86
C MET A 49 4.48 7.82 -1.24
N THR A 50 5.33 8.74 -1.69
CA THR A 50 5.30 10.15 -1.24
C THR A 50 3.97 10.80 -1.56
N VAL A 51 3.41 10.56 -2.76
CA VAL A 51 2.06 11.04 -3.12
C VAL A 51 1.01 10.46 -2.18
N CYS A 52 1.07 9.16 -1.87
CA CYS A 52 0.15 8.51 -0.92
C CYS A 52 0.24 9.14 0.49
N ALA A 53 1.46 9.45 0.95
CA ALA A 53 1.69 10.11 2.24
C ALA A 53 1.06 11.52 2.27
N VAL A 54 1.25 12.32 1.22
CA VAL A 54 0.65 13.66 1.11
C VAL A 54 -0.88 13.58 1.10
N LEU A 55 -1.45 12.63 0.36
CA LEU A 55 -2.90 12.39 0.35
C LEU A 55 -3.41 11.97 1.74
N ALA A 56 -2.70 11.10 2.45
CA ALA A 56 -3.06 10.66 3.80
C ALA A 56 -3.10 11.85 4.79
N LEU A 57 -2.17 12.80 4.68
CA LEU A 57 -2.17 14.01 5.52
C LEU A 57 -3.39 14.92 5.27
N ARG A 58 -3.99 14.87 4.07
CA ARG A 58 -5.18 15.65 3.71
C ARG A 58 -6.49 15.13 4.30
N ILE A 59 -6.47 14.07 5.11
CA ILE A 59 -7.69 13.48 5.72
C ILE A 59 -8.50 14.48 6.56
N GLY A 60 -7.85 15.51 7.12
CA GLY A 60 -8.54 16.57 7.88
C GLY A 60 -9.37 17.52 7.01
N SER A 61 -9.00 17.70 5.73
CA SER A 61 -9.73 18.56 4.79
C SER A 61 -10.69 17.75 3.92
N ASN A 62 -10.28 16.56 3.47
CA ASN A 62 -11.11 15.68 2.66
C ASN A 62 -10.89 14.22 3.08
N ARG A 63 -11.87 13.68 3.80
CA ARG A 63 -11.81 12.33 4.37
C ARG A 63 -11.66 11.25 3.30
N THR A 64 -12.30 11.42 2.15
CA THR A 64 -12.26 10.47 1.03
C THR A 64 -10.85 10.40 0.43
N LEU A 65 -10.23 11.55 0.13
CA LEU A 65 -8.86 11.61 -0.38
C LEU A 65 -7.85 11.02 0.60
N GLY A 66 -7.97 11.35 1.89
CA GLY A 66 -7.12 10.77 2.94
C GLY A 66 -7.26 9.25 3.05
N MET A 67 -8.49 8.75 2.94
CA MET A 67 -8.75 7.31 2.97
C MET A 67 -8.14 6.60 1.76
N VAL A 68 -8.27 7.17 0.56
CA VAL A 68 -7.64 6.64 -0.66
C VAL A 68 -6.12 6.59 -0.51
N GLY A 69 -5.49 7.67 -0.01
CA GLY A 69 -4.05 7.71 0.23
C GLY A 69 -3.56 6.62 1.18
N ILE A 70 -4.29 6.34 2.26
CA ILE A 70 -3.95 5.27 3.21
C ILE A 70 -4.08 3.89 2.57
N HIS A 71 -5.16 3.62 1.81
CA HIS A 71 -5.37 2.31 1.19
C HIS A 71 -4.38 2.06 0.04
N ALA A 72 -4.16 3.06 -0.83
CA ALA A 72 -3.18 2.99 -1.90
C ALA A 72 -1.76 2.82 -1.34
N GLY A 73 -1.40 3.59 -0.31
CA GLY A 73 -0.11 3.48 0.37
C GLY A 73 0.11 2.13 1.08
N LEU A 74 -0.96 1.42 1.44
CA LEU A 74 -0.87 0.06 2.00
C LEU A 74 -0.76 -1.01 0.90
N ALA A 75 -1.40 -0.80 -0.26
CA ALA A 75 -1.30 -1.71 -1.40
C ALA A 75 0.07 -1.64 -2.09
N LEU A 76 0.70 -0.45 -2.14
CA LEU A 76 1.92 -0.23 -2.91
C LEU A 76 3.11 -1.11 -2.47
N PRO A 77 3.45 -1.25 -1.18
CA PRO A 77 4.53 -2.13 -0.74
C PRO A 77 4.25 -3.59 -1.07
N LEU A 78 2.98 -4.01 -1.00
CA LEU A 78 2.60 -5.37 -1.34
C LEU A 78 2.82 -5.65 -2.83
N VAL A 79 2.43 -4.72 -3.71
CA VAL A 79 2.67 -4.83 -5.15
C VAL A 79 4.17 -4.86 -5.46
N LEU A 80 4.97 -4.01 -4.80
CA LEU A 80 6.43 -4.02 -4.95
C LEU A 80 7.05 -5.32 -4.46
N ALA A 81 6.61 -5.87 -3.32
CA ALA A 81 7.06 -7.15 -2.80
C ALA A 81 6.75 -8.31 -3.76
N LEU A 82 5.53 -8.36 -4.29
CA LEU A 82 5.12 -9.38 -5.26
C LEU A 82 5.89 -9.25 -6.57
N GLY A 83 5.98 -8.03 -7.12
CA GLY A 83 6.70 -7.77 -8.37
C GLY A 83 8.19 -8.09 -8.28
N SER A 84 8.83 -7.71 -7.17
CA SER A 84 10.23 -8.05 -6.90
C SER A 84 10.44 -9.56 -6.71
N GLY A 85 9.53 -10.23 -5.99
CA GLY A 85 9.57 -11.69 -5.81
C GLY A 85 9.43 -12.48 -7.13
N LEU A 86 8.49 -12.09 -7.99
CA LEU A 86 8.32 -12.70 -9.32
C LEU A 86 9.55 -12.48 -10.20
N ARG A 87 10.09 -11.25 -10.19
CA ARG A 87 11.33 -10.94 -10.92
C ARG A 87 12.52 -11.75 -10.40
N LEU A 88 12.65 -11.90 -9.09
CA LEU A 88 13.72 -12.69 -8.47
C LEU A 88 13.65 -14.15 -8.90
N ARG A 89 12.45 -14.76 -8.91
CA ARG A 89 12.24 -16.13 -9.39
C ARG A 89 12.67 -16.29 -10.85
N ALA A 90 12.23 -15.40 -11.73
CA ALA A 90 12.62 -15.42 -13.14
C ALA A 90 14.14 -15.26 -13.33
N SER A 91 14.80 -14.46 -12.50
CA SER A 91 16.27 -14.34 -12.51
C SER A 91 16.96 -15.63 -12.05
N MET A 92 16.44 -16.30 -11.02
CA MET A 92 17.01 -17.55 -10.50
C MET A 92 16.86 -18.72 -11.49
N GLU A 93 15.73 -18.82 -12.18
CA GLU A 93 15.49 -19.85 -13.18
C GLU A 93 16.48 -19.74 -14.35
N LYS A 94 16.68 -18.53 -14.89
CA LYS A 94 17.68 -18.29 -15.95
C LYS A 94 19.10 -18.62 -15.50
N ALA A 95 19.42 -18.30 -14.26
CA ALA A 95 20.69 -18.63 -13.64
C ALA A 95 20.92 -20.14 -13.49
N GLN A 96 19.88 -20.90 -13.13
CA GLN A 96 19.96 -22.36 -13.04
C GLN A 96 20.21 -22.97 -14.42
N VAL A 97 19.46 -22.56 -15.45
CA VAL A 97 19.65 -23.02 -16.83
C VAL A 97 21.08 -22.76 -17.31
N PHE A 98 21.62 -21.57 -17.04
CA PHE A 98 23.01 -21.25 -17.39
C PHE A 98 24.01 -22.15 -16.65
N ASN A 99 23.85 -22.34 -15.33
CA ASN A 99 24.72 -23.21 -14.55
C ASN A 99 24.68 -24.67 -15.02
N ASP A 100 23.50 -25.16 -15.41
CA ASP A 100 23.33 -26.52 -15.94
C ASP A 100 23.99 -26.67 -17.31
N GLN A 101 23.92 -25.65 -18.18
CA GLN A 101 24.66 -25.61 -19.45
C GLN A 101 26.17 -25.63 -19.24
N VAL A 102 26.68 -24.83 -18.29
CA VAL A 102 28.12 -24.81 -17.96
C VAL A 102 28.60 -26.15 -17.40
N ARG A 103 27.77 -26.82 -16.57
CA ARG A 103 28.11 -28.14 -15.99
C ARG A 103 28.06 -29.28 -17.01
N SER A 104 27.15 -29.20 -17.98
CA SER A 104 26.97 -30.23 -19.00
C SER A 104 27.87 -30.04 -20.23
N ALA A 105 28.47 -28.86 -20.40
CA ALA A 105 29.42 -28.60 -21.47
C ALA A 105 30.71 -29.44 -21.27
N PRO A 106 31.11 -30.28 -22.26
CA PRO A 106 32.40 -30.95 -22.20
C PRO A 106 33.52 -29.89 -22.17
N VAL A 107 34.57 -30.15 -21.38
CA VAL A 107 35.66 -29.26 -20.92
C VAL A 107 36.33 -28.36 -22.00
N ALA A 108 36.03 -28.54 -23.28
CA ALA A 108 36.51 -27.70 -24.38
C ALA A 108 35.52 -26.57 -24.74
N VAL A 109 35.28 -25.62 -23.84
CA VAL A 109 34.52 -24.40 -24.19
C VAL A 109 35.26 -23.15 -23.76
N SER A 110 36.39 -22.91 -24.43
CA SER A 110 37.04 -21.60 -24.50
C SER A 110 36.46 -20.71 -25.61
N ALA A 111 35.37 -21.13 -26.27
CA ALA A 111 34.80 -20.47 -27.45
C ALA A 111 33.35 -19.94 -27.29
N VAL A 112 32.61 -20.28 -26.23
CA VAL A 112 31.25 -19.73 -25.96
C VAL A 112 31.32 -18.40 -25.19
N THR A 113 32.46 -17.72 -25.20
CA THR A 113 32.69 -16.45 -24.49
C THR A 113 32.68 -15.22 -25.40
N ARG A 114 32.21 -15.31 -26.66
CA ARG A 114 32.34 -14.17 -27.61
C ARG A 114 31.07 -13.52 -28.13
N ASP A 115 29.88 -13.98 -27.76
CA ASP A 115 28.66 -13.17 -27.95
C ASP A 115 28.27 -12.51 -26.62
N THR A 116 29.07 -11.52 -26.23
CA THR A 116 29.02 -10.78 -24.95
C THR A 116 27.84 -9.81 -24.84
N ARG A 117 26.78 -9.98 -25.64
CA ARG A 117 25.52 -9.25 -25.42
C ARG A 117 24.71 -9.80 -24.24
N ASP A 118 24.98 -11.04 -23.84
CA ASP A 118 24.43 -11.67 -22.64
C ASP A 118 25.54 -11.95 -21.62
N GLU A 119 26.26 -10.91 -21.19
CA GLU A 119 27.17 -11.05 -20.05
C GLU A 119 26.40 -11.66 -18.85
N PRO A 120 26.94 -12.74 -18.24
CA PRO A 120 26.30 -13.38 -17.09
C PRO A 120 26.21 -12.37 -15.96
N ARG A 121 25.00 -11.83 -15.76
CA ARG A 121 24.74 -10.86 -14.69
C ARG A 121 25.09 -11.54 -13.37
N PRO A 122 26.03 -11.00 -12.57
CA PRO A 122 26.42 -11.64 -11.33
C PRO A 122 25.19 -11.78 -10.43
N LEU A 123 24.77 -13.03 -10.26
CA LEU A 123 23.60 -13.48 -9.50
C LEU A 123 23.49 -12.77 -8.15
N GLY A 124 24.62 -12.56 -7.48
CA GLY A 124 24.67 -11.95 -6.15
C GLY A 124 24.11 -10.54 -6.12
N TYR A 125 24.44 -9.70 -7.09
CA TYR A 125 24.06 -8.28 -7.04
C TYR A 125 22.56 -8.07 -7.28
N GLN A 126 21.97 -8.75 -8.28
CA GLN A 126 20.53 -8.67 -8.51
C GLN A 126 19.74 -9.33 -7.38
N ALA A 127 20.20 -10.47 -6.85
CA ALA A 127 19.52 -11.15 -5.76
C ALA A 127 19.49 -10.31 -4.47
N VAL A 128 20.61 -9.65 -4.13
CA VAL A 128 20.70 -8.80 -2.93
C VAL A 128 19.81 -7.57 -3.06
N GLY A 129 19.88 -6.82 -4.16
CA GLY A 129 19.07 -5.61 -4.35
C GLY A 129 17.56 -5.92 -4.40
N ILE A 130 17.16 -6.92 -5.19
CA ILE A 130 15.74 -7.31 -5.33
C ILE A 130 15.22 -7.91 -4.02
N GLY A 131 16.03 -8.74 -3.35
CA GLY A 131 15.68 -9.34 -2.06
C GLY A 131 15.54 -8.31 -0.94
N ALA A 132 16.40 -7.28 -0.93
CA ALA A 132 16.32 -6.17 0.02
C ALA A 132 15.01 -5.38 -0.18
N ILE A 133 14.67 -5.04 -1.43
CA ILE A 133 13.41 -4.35 -1.75
C ILE A 133 12.22 -5.19 -1.29
N ALA A 134 12.18 -6.48 -1.59
CA ALA A 134 11.09 -7.37 -1.17
C ALA A 134 10.93 -7.39 0.36
N SER A 135 12.03 -7.57 1.08
CA SER A 135 12.05 -7.65 2.56
C SER A 135 11.58 -6.35 3.20
N VAL A 136 12.12 -5.21 2.77
CA VAL A 136 11.72 -3.88 3.25
C VAL A 136 10.26 -3.58 2.92
N SER A 137 9.76 -4.05 1.77
CA SER A 137 8.37 -3.86 1.37
C SER A 137 7.38 -4.66 2.23
N VAL A 138 7.71 -5.91 2.55
CA VAL A 138 6.93 -6.72 3.49
C VAL A 138 6.93 -6.09 4.89
N PHE A 139 8.09 -5.65 5.36
CA PHE A 139 8.20 -4.99 6.66
C PHE A 139 7.36 -3.69 6.72
N ALA A 140 7.46 -2.85 5.69
CA ALA A 140 6.68 -1.61 5.60
C ALA A 140 5.17 -1.90 5.53
N PHE A 141 4.75 -2.93 4.80
CA PHE A 141 3.36 -3.38 4.78
C PHE A 141 2.87 -3.73 6.18
N ILE A 142 3.61 -4.58 6.90
CA ILE A 142 3.25 -4.99 8.28
C ILE A 142 3.20 -3.76 9.20
N ALA A 143 4.18 -2.87 9.12
CA ALA A 143 4.20 -1.64 9.90
C ALA A 143 2.96 -0.76 9.65
N LEU A 144 2.58 -0.58 8.38
CA LEU A 144 1.38 0.20 8.00
C LEU A 144 0.07 -0.47 8.46
N VAL A 145 0.00 -1.81 8.41
CA VAL A 145 -1.15 -2.57 8.94
C VAL A 145 -1.27 -2.36 10.46
N CYS A 146 -0.16 -2.43 11.19
CA CYS A 146 -0.13 -2.21 12.64
C CYS A 146 -0.49 -0.76 13.03
N LEU A 147 -0.17 0.21 12.16
CA LEU A 147 -0.46 1.63 12.38
C LEU A 147 -1.85 2.07 11.88
N ARG A 148 -2.66 1.15 11.36
CA ARG A 148 -3.96 1.48 10.77
C ARG A 148 -4.85 2.21 11.78
N PRO A 149 -5.40 3.41 11.45
CA PRO A 149 -6.32 4.09 12.33
C PRO A 149 -7.55 3.22 12.59
N ARG A 150 -7.85 2.94 13.87
CA ARG A 150 -9.11 2.30 14.22
C ARG A 150 -10.26 3.25 13.91
N PRO A 151 -11.38 2.77 13.34
CA PRO A 151 -12.58 3.60 13.24
C PRO A 151 -12.91 4.12 14.63
N GLY A 152 -13.11 5.44 14.75
CA GLY A 152 -13.56 6.02 16.02
C GLY A 152 -14.88 5.36 16.46
N PRO A 153 -15.20 5.34 17.76
CA PRO A 153 -16.50 4.88 18.22
C PRO A 153 -17.55 5.59 17.38
N LYS A 154 -18.42 4.82 16.70
CA LYS A 154 -19.56 5.39 16.02
C LYS A 154 -20.29 6.20 17.08
N ALA A 155 -20.54 7.48 16.83
CA ALA A 155 -21.39 8.26 17.71
C ALA A 155 -22.65 7.40 17.88
N THR A 156 -22.90 6.97 19.11
CA THR A 156 -24.06 6.15 19.43
C THR A 156 -25.23 6.90 18.82
N GLU A 157 -25.89 6.31 17.83
CA GLU A 157 -27.14 6.88 17.34
C GLU A 157 -27.99 7.11 18.59
N PRO A 158 -28.50 8.34 18.79
CA PRO A 158 -29.32 8.63 19.96
C PRO A 158 -30.38 7.56 20.00
N ASP A 159 -30.35 6.80 21.09
CA ASP A 159 -31.15 5.62 21.29
C ASP A 159 -32.58 5.96 20.91
N ALA A 160 -33.14 5.27 19.90
CA ALA A 160 -34.47 5.56 19.38
C ALA A 160 -35.58 5.34 20.44
N SER A 161 -35.19 4.92 21.65
CA SER A 161 -35.91 5.08 22.90
C SER A 161 -35.94 6.54 23.38
N GLY A 162 -36.24 7.47 22.47
CA GLY A 162 -36.82 8.74 22.89
C GLY A 162 -38.07 8.43 23.74
N PRO A 163 -38.30 9.14 24.86
CA PRO A 163 -39.50 8.94 25.64
C PRO A 163 -40.69 9.02 24.70
N ALA A 164 -41.60 8.03 24.79
CA ALA A 164 -42.82 7.98 24.00
C ALA A 164 -43.44 9.39 23.98
N PRO A 165 -43.85 9.91 22.81
CA PRO A 165 -44.43 11.24 22.72
C PRO A 165 -45.54 11.31 23.77
N GLU A 166 -45.40 12.23 24.73
CA GLU A 166 -46.48 12.58 25.63
C GLU A 166 -47.67 12.92 24.74
N GLU A 167 -48.65 12.01 24.74
CA GLU A 167 -49.93 12.18 24.08
C GLU A 167 -50.62 13.34 24.77
N ASN A 168 -50.33 14.53 24.27
CA ASN A 168 -50.82 15.78 24.83
C ASN A 168 -52.34 15.80 24.60
N ASN A 169 -53.07 15.41 25.64
CA ASN A 169 -54.51 15.18 25.68
C ASN A 169 -55.29 16.52 25.72
N GLU A 170 -54.90 17.47 24.88
CA GLU A 170 -55.49 18.83 24.77
C GLU A 170 -56.64 18.90 23.75
N GLY A 171 -57.15 17.75 23.29
CA GLY A 171 -58.15 17.66 22.23
C GLY A 171 -59.57 17.32 22.67
N ARG A 172 -59.87 17.16 23.97
CA ARG A 172 -61.24 16.84 24.42
C ARG A 172 -62.08 18.11 24.57
N ARG A 173 -62.52 18.68 23.44
CA ARG A 173 -63.60 19.67 23.45
C ARG A 173 -64.91 18.97 23.88
N PRO A 174 -65.60 19.44 24.93
CA PRO A 174 -66.97 19.03 25.20
C PRO A 174 -67.87 19.73 24.18
N SER A 175 -68.12 19.06 23.05
CA SER A 175 -69.25 19.37 22.19
C SER A 175 -70.28 18.29 22.46
N ASP A 176 -71.30 18.63 23.25
CA ASP A 176 -72.69 18.11 23.15
C ASP A 176 -73.51 18.73 24.28
N ALA A 177 -73.68 20.06 24.20
CA ALA A 177 -74.84 20.72 24.79
C ALA A 177 -75.85 20.89 23.64
N GLY A 178 -76.74 19.91 23.50
CA GLY A 178 -77.86 19.98 22.56
C GLY A 178 -78.88 21.05 23.02
N PRO A 179 -79.43 21.85 22.10
CA PRO A 179 -80.48 22.79 22.41
C PRO A 179 -81.87 22.13 22.30
N ASP A 180 -82.77 22.62 23.14
CA ASP A 180 -84.21 22.76 22.89
C ASP A 180 -85.06 21.49 22.62
N GLU A 181 -85.65 20.96 23.70
CA GLU A 181 -87.03 20.48 23.64
C GLU A 181 -87.93 21.49 24.38
N LEU A 182 -88.53 22.39 23.58
CA LEU A 182 -89.65 23.23 24.00
C LEU A 182 -90.62 23.33 22.83
N SER A 183 -91.50 22.34 22.72
CA SER A 183 -92.74 22.47 21.95
C SER A 183 -93.83 21.55 22.47
N VAL A 184 -94.93 22.21 22.88
CA VAL A 184 -96.29 21.75 23.21
C VAL A 184 -96.55 21.37 24.67
#